data_AF-A0A350QU25-F1
#
_entry.id   AF-A0A350QU25-F1
#
_cell.length_a   1.000
_cell.length_b   1.000
_cell.length_c   1.000
_cell.angle_alpha   90.00
_cell.angle_beta   90.00
_cell.angle_gamma   90.00
#
_symmetry.space_group_name_H-M   'P 1'
#
loop_
_entity.id
_entity.type
_entity.pdbx_description
1 polymer ?
#
loop_
_entity_poly.entity_id
_entity_poly.type
_entity_poly.pdbx_seq_one_letter_code
_entity_poly.pdbx_strand_id
1 'polypeptide(L)'
;RFINEIVMEEESDLSYGSEGEDYSSHFGIYIASMEEVDCPIGEVSGFLEKVRKEGLGEALLSEEVPSPSRSFMKHTFKVIESGKPHEVAASFSLARESVIPLMFKRILDKTEVTAKKAPVFHYYLERHAELDGDHHGPMAKRILEELCAGDPIRENEVLEQAKESIRARIQFWDEVLDELNRIRMPDSPLVASA
;
A
#
# COMPACT_ATOMS: atom_id res chain seq x y z
N ARG A 1 21.56 5.26 -6.99
CA ARG A 1 21.64 3.77 -6.99
C ARG A 1 20.46 3.17 -6.24
N PHE A 2 20.32 3.40 -4.94
CA PHE A 2 19.27 2.74 -4.15
C PHE A 2 17.82 3.03 -4.59
N ILE A 3 17.46 4.28 -4.90
CA ILE A 3 16.12 4.58 -5.47
C ILE A 3 15.86 3.76 -6.74
N ASN A 4 16.87 3.54 -7.58
CA ASN A 4 16.72 2.75 -8.80
C ASN A 4 16.61 1.25 -8.52
N GLU A 5 17.20 0.76 -7.42
CA GLU A 5 17.02 -0.63 -6.98
C GLU A 5 15.58 -0.84 -6.52
N ILE A 6 15.05 0.04 -5.66
CA ILE A 6 13.63 0.05 -5.28
C ILE A 6 12.72 0.08 -6.52
N VAL A 7 12.95 1.02 -7.43
CA VAL A 7 12.11 1.15 -8.63
C VAL A 7 12.20 -0.10 -9.52
N MET A 8 13.37 -0.72 -9.64
CA MET A 8 13.52 -1.96 -10.40
C MET A 8 12.71 -3.09 -9.75
N GLU A 9 12.80 -3.23 -8.44
CA GLU A 9 12.10 -4.27 -7.68
C GLU A 9 10.59 -4.06 -7.71
N GLU A 10 10.11 -2.82 -7.64
CA GLU A 10 8.67 -2.51 -7.65
C GLU A 10 8.04 -2.56 -9.05
N GLU A 11 8.77 -2.16 -10.10
CA GLU A 11 8.22 -2.02 -11.46
C GLU A 11 8.63 -3.15 -12.42
N SER A 12 9.58 -4.00 -12.03
CA SER A 12 10.15 -5.04 -12.91
C SER A 12 10.69 -6.22 -12.10
N ASP A 13 9.90 -6.72 -11.15
CA ASP A 13 10.22 -7.93 -10.41
C ASP A 13 9.99 -9.20 -11.25
N LEU A 14 10.52 -10.33 -10.82
CA LEU A 14 10.21 -11.62 -11.40
C LEU A 14 8.71 -11.95 -11.26
N SER A 15 8.11 -12.46 -12.34
CA SER A 15 6.75 -13.01 -12.27
C SER A 15 6.73 -14.34 -11.50
N TYR A 16 5.59 -14.68 -10.88
CA TYR A 16 5.43 -15.99 -10.22
C TYR A 16 5.69 -17.14 -11.21
N GLY A 17 6.51 -18.12 -10.81
CA GLY A 17 6.85 -19.29 -11.63
C GLY A 17 7.78 -19.01 -12.81
N SER A 18 8.28 -17.78 -12.96
CA SER A 18 9.29 -17.41 -13.96
C SER A 18 10.68 -17.80 -13.49
N GLU A 19 11.46 -18.45 -14.36
CA GLU A 19 12.90 -18.71 -14.12
C GLU A 19 13.78 -17.59 -14.71
N GLY A 20 13.32 -16.32 -14.61
CA GLY A 20 14.04 -15.16 -15.14
C GLY A 20 13.67 -14.74 -16.56
N GLU A 21 12.61 -15.32 -17.11
CA GLU A 21 12.17 -15.10 -18.49
C GLU A 21 11.07 -14.03 -18.61
N ASP A 22 10.33 -13.82 -17.52
CA ASP A 22 9.23 -12.86 -17.43
C ASP A 22 9.27 -12.02 -16.14
N TYR A 23 8.88 -10.76 -16.27
CA TYR A 23 8.94 -9.73 -15.24
C TYR A 23 7.65 -8.92 -15.20
N SER A 24 7.23 -8.50 -14.00
CA SER A 24 6.01 -7.73 -13.76
C SER A 24 6.22 -6.72 -12.64
N SER A 25 5.44 -5.65 -12.64
CA SER A 25 5.39 -4.76 -11.48
C SER A 25 4.67 -5.44 -10.32
N HIS A 26 4.97 -5.03 -9.10
CA HIS A 26 4.27 -5.48 -7.90
C HIS A 26 2.77 -5.20 -7.99
N PHE A 27 2.38 -4.09 -8.63
CA PHE A 27 0.97 -3.83 -8.94
C PHE A 27 0.37 -4.87 -9.90
N GLY A 28 1.10 -5.27 -10.94
CA GLY A 28 0.67 -6.34 -11.85
C GLY A 28 0.50 -7.68 -11.14
N ILE A 29 1.45 -8.04 -10.28
CA ILE A 29 1.39 -9.26 -9.45
C ILE A 29 0.21 -9.18 -8.47
N TYR A 30 -0.03 -8.01 -7.86
CA TYR A 30 -1.19 -7.78 -7.01
C TYR A 30 -2.50 -8.04 -7.76
N ILE A 31 -2.67 -7.48 -8.96
CA ILE A 31 -3.89 -7.70 -9.77
C ILE A 31 -4.08 -9.19 -10.09
N ALA A 32 -3.03 -9.88 -10.56
CA ALA A 32 -3.09 -11.31 -10.83
C ALA A 32 -3.44 -12.12 -9.57
N SER A 33 -2.93 -11.72 -8.40
CA SER A 33 -3.26 -12.38 -7.13
C SER A 33 -4.71 -12.16 -6.70
N MET A 34 -5.29 -11.00 -6.99
CA MET A 34 -6.70 -10.70 -6.67
C MET A 34 -7.63 -11.52 -7.57
N GLU A 35 -7.31 -11.61 -8.87
CA GLU A 35 -8.06 -12.45 -9.81
C GLU A 35 -8.00 -13.94 -9.41
N GLU A 36 -6.84 -14.42 -8.97
CA GLU A 36 -6.64 -15.81 -8.52
C GLU A 36 -7.56 -16.21 -7.34
N VAL A 37 -7.93 -15.25 -6.49
CA VAL A 37 -8.84 -15.46 -5.35
C VAL A 37 -10.27 -14.99 -5.63
N ASP A 38 -10.66 -14.89 -6.90
CA ASP A 38 -11.98 -14.47 -7.36
C ASP A 38 -12.39 -13.05 -6.89
N CYS A 39 -11.42 -12.17 -6.58
CA CYS A 39 -11.68 -10.79 -6.21
C CYS A 39 -11.95 -9.95 -7.47
N PRO A 40 -13.11 -9.26 -7.59
CA PRO A 40 -13.39 -8.43 -8.75
C PRO A 40 -12.43 -7.23 -8.87
N ILE A 41 -11.70 -7.14 -9.98
CA ILE A 41 -10.76 -6.03 -10.25
C ILE A 41 -11.36 -4.91 -11.13
N GLY A 42 -12.64 -5.00 -11.47
CA GLY A 42 -13.33 -4.06 -12.35
C GLY A 42 -13.30 -2.62 -11.83
N GLU A 43 -13.47 -2.44 -10.51
CA GLU A 43 -13.42 -1.14 -9.85
C GLU A 43 -12.02 -0.52 -9.94
N VAL A 44 -10.96 -1.33 -9.76
CA VAL A 44 -9.57 -0.88 -9.91
C VAL A 44 -9.31 -0.43 -11.34
N SER A 45 -9.78 -1.20 -12.32
CA SER A 45 -9.62 -0.89 -13.74
C SER A 45 -10.37 0.39 -14.13
N GLY A 46 -11.61 0.55 -13.64
CA GLY A 46 -12.40 1.77 -13.82
C GLY A 46 -11.73 3.01 -13.23
N PHE A 47 -11.18 2.88 -12.02
CA PHE A 47 -10.42 3.96 -11.37
C PHE A 47 -9.20 4.35 -12.21
N LEU A 48 -8.41 3.39 -12.68
CA LEU A 48 -7.22 3.67 -13.51
C LEU A 48 -7.59 4.36 -14.83
N GLU A 49 -8.68 3.94 -15.48
CA GLU A 49 -9.17 4.61 -16.70
C GLU A 49 -9.59 6.05 -16.43
N LYS A 50 -10.21 6.32 -15.28
CA LYS A 50 -10.56 7.67 -14.86
C LYS A 50 -9.32 8.53 -14.61
N VAL A 51 -8.32 7.98 -13.91
CA VAL A 51 -7.03 8.67 -13.70
C VAL A 51 -6.37 9.03 -15.04
N ARG A 52 -6.39 8.14 -16.03
CA ARG A 52 -5.81 8.39 -17.36
C ARG A 52 -6.53 9.51 -18.11
N LYS A 53 -7.85 9.64 -17.96
CA LYS A 53 -8.69 10.61 -18.70
C LYS A 53 -8.77 11.98 -18.02
N GLU A 54 -8.92 11.99 -16.70
CA GLU A 54 -9.30 13.18 -15.93
C GLU A 54 -8.21 13.60 -14.92
N GLY A 55 -7.20 12.75 -14.72
CA GLY A 55 -6.18 12.93 -13.70
C GLY A 55 -6.60 12.40 -12.33
N LEU A 56 -5.63 12.27 -11.45
CA LEU A 56 -5.83 11.69 -10.12
C LEU A 56 -6.81 12.48 -9.24
N GLY A 57 -6.72 13.82 -9.28
CA GLY A 57 -7.56 14.69 -8.46
C GLY A 57 -9.05 14.43 -8.69
N GLU A 58 -9.47 14.44 -9.96
CA GLU A 58 -10.85 14.16 -10.37
C GLU A 58 -11.23 12.68 -10.14
N ALA A 59 -10.30 11.75 -10.39
CA ALA A 59 -10.55 10.33 -10.12
C ALA A 59 -10.84 10.06 -8.64
N LEU A 60 -10.09 10.71 -7.74
CA LEU A 60 -10.29 10.68 -6.28
C LEU A 60 -11.55 11.41 -5.81
N LEU A 61 -12.37 11.99 -6.70
CA LEU A 61 -13.72 12.47 -6.38
C LEU A 61 -14.80 11.47 -6.78
N SER A 62 -14.49 10.38 -7.50
CA SER A 62 -15.45 9.34 -7.88
C SER A 62 -16.05 8.67 -6.64
N GLU A 63 -17.37 8.51 -6.56
CA GLU A 63 -18.04 7.79 -5.46
C GLU A 63 -17.63 6.31 -5.39
N GLU A 64 -17.14 5.76 -6.50
CA GLU A 64 -16.65 4.37 -6.63
C GLU A 64 -15.39 4.10 -5.79
N VAL A 65 -14.63 5.12 -5.40
CA VAL A 65 -13.45 4.94 -4.55
C VAL A 65 -13.89 4.85 -3.09
N PRO A 66 -13.62 3.74 -2.38
CA PRO A 66 -13.97 3.63 -0.96
C PRO A 66 -13.39 4.81 -0.16
N SER A 67 -14.19 5.37 0.76
CA SER A 67 -13.76 6.50 1.60
C SER A 67 -12.40 6.25 2.30
N PRO A 68 -12.13 5.07 2.89
CA PRO A 68 -10.84 4.79 3.51
C PRO A 68 -9.68 4.93 2.52
N SER A 69 -9.80 4.31 1.34
CA SER A 69 -8.79 4.36 0.28
C SER A 69 -8.56 5.78 -0.20
N ARG A 70 -9.63 6.57 -0.37
CA ARG A 70 -9.55 7.98 -0.78
C ARG A 70 -8.78 8.84 0.23
N SER A 71 -9.09 8.71 1.52
CA SER A 71 -8.41 9.44 2.59
C SER A 71 -6.93 9.08 2.66
N PHE A 72 -6.60 7.79 2.58
CA PHE A 72 -5.22 7.31 2.60
C PHE A 72 -4.41 7.77 1.37
N MET A 73 -5.01 7.73 0.18
CA MET A 73 -4.40 8.26 -1.04
C MET A 73 -4.20 9.77 -0.98
N LYS A 74 -5.17 10.54 -0.49
CA LYS A 74 -5.02 11.99 -0.30
C LYS A 74 -3.82 12.34 0.60
N HIS A 75 -3.62 11.61 1.70
CA HIS A 75 -2.42 11.77 2.53
C HIS A 75 -1.15 11.48 1.72
N THR A 76 -1.13 10.36 0.99
CA THR A 76 0.01 9.97 0.15
C THR A 76 0.42 11.06 -0.83
N PHE A 77 -0.54 11.58 -1.60
CA PHE A 77 -0.26 12.57 -2.63
C PHE A 77 0.04 13.95 -2.05
N LYS A 78 -0.56 14.32 -0.91
CA LYS A 78 -0.15 15.54 -0.18
C LYS A 78 1.33 15.51 0.22
N VAL A 79 1.84 14.36 0.68
CA VAL A 79 3.27 14.21 1.01
C VAL A 79 4.14 14.33 -0.23
N ILE A 80 3.73 13.74 -1.35
CA ILE A 80 4.45 13.87 -2.63
C ILE A 80 4.48 15.33 -3.10
N GLU A 81 3.33 16.01 -3.06
CA GLU A 81 3.15 17.41 -3.48
C GLU A 81 3.86 18.42 -2.59
N SER A 82 4.24 18.04 -1.36
CA SER A 82 5.05 18.88 -0.46
C SER A 82 6.39 19.29 -1.09
N GLY A 83 6.90 18.49 -2.04
CA GLY A 83 8.19 18.70 -2.68
C GLY A 83 9.39 18.55 -1.73
N LYS A 84 9.19 17.97 -0.54
CA LYS A 84 10.22 17.76 0.49
C LYS A 84 10.73 16.32 0.47
N PRO A 85 11.93 16.04 -0.07
CA PRO A 85 12.40 14.67 -0.24
C PRO A 85 12.55 13.90 1.08
N HIS A 86 12.95 14.57 2.17
CA HIS A 86 13.10 13.95 3.49
C HIS A 86 11.75 13.54 4.09
N GLU A 87 10.68 14.30 3.87
CA GLU A 87 9.32 13.92 4.28
C GLU A 87 8.81 12.72 3.46
N VAL A 88 9.02 12.70 2.14
CA VAL A 88 8.69 11.55 1.29
C VAL A 88 9.44 10.30 1.74
N ALA A 89 10.76 10.42 1.97
CA ALA A 89 11.59 9.33 2.46
C ALA A 89 11.16 8.84 3.84
N ALA A 90 10.71 9.73 4.73
CA ALA A 90 10.20 9.37 6.06
C ALA A 90 8.91 8.55 5.95
N SER A 91 7.98 9.03 5.14
CA SER A 91 6.71 8.36 4.87
C SER A 91 6.92 6.97 4.28
N PHE A 92 7.84 6.82 3.32
CA PHE A 92 8.20 5.54 2.74
C PHE A 92 8.86 4.61 3.78
N SER A 93 10.01 5.00 4.31
CA SER A 93 10.87 4.12 5.13
C SER A 93 10.24 3.73 6.47
N LEU A 94 9.64 4.69 7.17
CA LEU A 94 9.23 4.52 8.57
C LEU A 94 7.76 4.17 8.75
N ALA A 95 6.93 4.35 7.71
CA ALA A 95 5.49 4.13 7.80
C ALA A 95 4.93 3.15 6.75
N ARG A 96 5.70 2.81 5.72
CA ARG A 96 5.33 1.80 4.71
C ARG A 96 6.29 0.62 4.78
N GLU A 97 7.55 0.86 4.45
CA GLU A 97 8.57 -0.16 4.31
C GLU A 97 8.76 -1.00 5.57
N SER A 98 8.91 -0.35 6.72
CA SER A 98 9.07 -1.04 8.01
C SER A 98 7.80 -1.74 8.53
N VAL A 99 6.63 -1.47 7.93
CA VAL A 99 5.33 -1.98 8.42
C VAL A 99 4.80 -3.11 7.54
N ILE A 100 4.97 -3.01 6.22
CA ILE A 100 4.44 -3.96 5.23
C ILE A 100 4.87 -5.41 5.50
N PRO A 101 6.16 -5.73 5.76
CA PRO A 101 6.58 -7.13 5.94
C PRO A 101 5.83 -7.82 7.08
N LEU A 102 5.73 -7.15 8.25
CA LEU A 102 5.05 -7.70 9.40
C LEU A 102 3.54 -7.82 9.16
N MET A 103 2.95 -6.84 8.47
CA MET A 103 1.53 -6.85 8.13
C MET A 103 1.19 -8.03 7.21
N PHE A 104 1.95 -8.24 6.15
CA PHE A 104 1.73 -9.32 5.19
C PHE A 104 2.02 -10.69 5.78
N LYS A 105 3.08 -10.82 6.60
CA LYS A 105 3.32 -12.04 7.38
C LYS A 105 2.12 -12.40 8.25
N ARG A 106 1.50 -11.43 8.92
CA ARG A 106 0.28 -11.67 9.72
C ARG A 106 -0.94 -12.04 8.88
N ILE A 107 -1.03 -11.57 7.64
CA ILE A 107 -2.09 -11.97 6.70
C ILE A 107 -1.85 -13.43 6.28
N LEU A 108 -0.63 -13.79 5.90
CA LEU A 108 -0.24 -15.18 5.58
C LEU A 108 -0.50 -16.14 6.75
N ASP A 109 -0.17 -15.74 7.99
CA ASP A 109 -0.39 -16.56 9.18
C ASP A 109 -1.88 -16.79 9.50
N LYS A 110 -2.78 -15.91 9.02
CA LYS A 110 -4.21 -15.91 9.37
C LYS A 110 -5.15 -16.28 8.22
N THR A 111 -4.66 -16.27 6.99
CA THR A 111 -5.48 -16.58 5.82
C THR A 111 -5.81 -18.07 5.75
N GLU A 112 -7.04 -18.40 5.39
CA GLU A 112 -7.46 -19.79 5.10
C GLU A 112 -7.18 -20.18 3.63
N VAL A 113 -6.76 -19.21 2.81
CA VAL A 113 -6.35 -19.45 1.43
C VAL A 113 -4.97 -20.09 1.46
N THR A 114 -4.86 -21.36 1.05
CA THR A 114 -3.58 -22.08 1.03
C THR A 114 -2.76 -21.73 -0.20
N ALA A 115 -1.42 -21.77 -0.11
CA ALA A 115 -0.52 -21.60 -1.26
C ALA A 115 -0.81 -22.55 -2.43
N LYS A 116 -1.34 -23.75 -2.18
CA LYS A 116 -1.77 -24.68 -3.24
C LYS A 116 -2.98 -24.17 -4.04
N LYS A 117 -3.86 -23.40 -3.40
CA LYS A 117 -5.09 -22.86 -4.00
C LYS A 117 -4.84 -21.52 -4.70
N ALA A 118 -4.03 -20.67 -4.09
CA ALA A 118 -3.70 -19.35 -4.62
C ALA A 118 -2.19 -19.08 -4.51
N PRO A 119 -1.37 -19.74 -5.34
CA PRO A 119 0.08 -19.59 -5.29
C PRO A 119 0.57 -18.17 -5.64
N VAL A 120 -0.07 -17.46 -6.57
CA VAL A 120 0.32 -16.08 -6.93
C VAL A 120 0.03 -15.12 -5.77
N PHE A 121 -1.08 -15.32 -5.04
CA PHE A 121 -1.39 -14.58 -3.83
C PHE A 121 -0.38 -14.78 -2.71
N HIS A 122 0.04 -16.02 -2.46
CA HIS A 122 1.10 -16.29 -1.50
C HIS A 122 2.42 -15.66 -1.95
N TYR A 123 2.79 -15.85 -3.21
CA TYR A 123 3.98 -15.25 -3.80
C TYR A 123 4.02 -13.73 -3.59
N TYR A 124 2.95 -13.01 -3.94
CA TYR A 124 2.86 -11.55 -3.77
C TYR A 124 3.16 -11.11 -2.33
N LEU A 125 2.52 -11.75 -1.35
CA LEU A 125 2.68 -11.41 0.07
C LEU A 125 4.05 -11.82 0.62
N GLU A 126 4.58 -12.97 0.22
CA GLU A 126 5.90 -13.46 0.61
C GLU A 126 7.02 -12.57 0.06
N ARG A 127 6.92 -12.13 -1.21
CA ARG A 127 7.90 -11.22 -1.81
C ARG A 127 8.10 -9.94 -1.00
N HIS A 128 7.01 -9.31 -0.59
CA HIS A 128 7.04 -8.11 0.26
C HIS A 128 7.34 -8.41 1.73
N ALA A 129 7.22 -9.66 2.19
CA ALA A 129 7.68 -10.04 3.53
C ALA A 129 9.21 -10.22 3.59
N GLU A 130 9.81 -10.72 2.51
CA GLU A 130 11.23 -11.05 2.41
C GLU A 130 12.09 -9.89 1.89
N LEU A 131 11.67 -9.24 0.79
CA LEU A 131 12.43 -8.15 0.17
C LEU A 131 12.50 -6.93 1.10
N ASP A 132 11.34 -6.42 1.49
CA ASP A 132 11.17 -5.17 2.22
C ASP A 132 11.85 -5.21 3.61
N GLY A 133 11.85 -6.39 4.25
CA GLY A 133 12.40 -6.61 5.58
C GLY A 133 13.93 -6.56 5.64
N ASP A 134 14.60 -7.30 4.75
CA ASP A 134 16.04 -7.57 4.89
C ASP A 134 16.92 -6.65 4.03
N HIS A 135 16.42 -6.15 2.90
CA HIS A 135 17.22 -5.35 1.96
C HIS A 135 16.88 -3.86 2.02
N HIS A 136 15.60 -3.52 1.93
CA HIS A 136 15.17 -2.14 1.83
C HIS A 136 15.25 -1.38 3.16
N GLY A 137 14.93 -2.01 4.29
CA GLY A 137 14.96 -1.36 5.62
C GLY A 137 16.26 -0.61 5.93
N PRO A 138 17.45 -1.26 5.89
CA PRO A 138 18.73 -0.58 6.13
C PRO A 138 19.03 0.53 5.12
N MET A 139 18.64 0.34 3.86
CA MET A 139 18.90 1.30 2.79
C MET A 139 17.99 2.53 2.91
N ALA A 140 16.73 2.33 3.27
CA ALA A 140 15.73 3.37 3.52
C ALA A 140 16.16 4.27 4.68
N LYS A 141 16.74 3.68 5.74
CA LYS A 141 17.36 4.44 6.83
C LYS A 141 18.54 5.30 6.36
N ARG A 142 19.40 4.79 5.46
CA ARG A 142 20.52 5.57 4.91
C ARG A 142 20.05 6.77 4.09
N ILE A 143 19.00 6.62 3.27
CA ILE A 143 18.39 7.76 2.56
C ILE A 143 18.00 8.84 3.56
N LEU A 144 17.32 8.45 4.65
CA LEU A 144 16.86 9.40 5.66
C LEU A 144 18.01 10.14 6.33
N GLU A 145 19.05 9.42 6.74
CA GLU A 145 20.26 10.00 7.33
C GLU A 145 20.93 10.99 6.37
N GLU A 146 21.05 10.65 5.08
CA GLU A 146 21.62 11.53 4.03
C GLU A 146 20.76 12.77 3.76
N LEU A 147 19.42 12.63 3.72
CA LEU A 147 18.51 13.74 3.44
C LEU A 147 18.38 14.70 4.63
N CYS A 148 18.50 14.20 5.86
CA CYS A 148 18.54 15.04 7.06
C CYS A 148 19.88 15.76 7.19
N ALA A 149 21.00 15.07 6.94
CA ALA A 149 22.36 15.63 7.03
C ALA A 149 22.68 16.38 8.34
N GLY A 150 22.05 15.98 9.46
CA GLY A 150 22.19 16.62 10.76
C GLY A 150 21.49 17.97 10.91
N ASP A 151 20.61 18.35 9.98
CA ASP A 151 19.75 19.54 10.07
C ASP A 151 18.60 19.27 11.07
N PRO A 152 18.55 19.95 12.23
CA PRO A 152 17.53 19.70 13.24
C PRO A 152 16.10 19.99 12.76
N ILE A 153 15.92 20.89 11.79
CA ILE A 153 14.60 21.19 11.23
C ILE A 153 14.12 19.99 10.42
N ARG A 154 14.98 19.46 9.53
CA ARG A 154 14.64 18.28 8.71
C ARG A 154 14.42 17.05 9.55
N GLU A 155 15.23 16.84 10.58
CA GLU A 155 15.05 15.72 11.52
C GLU A 155 13.68 15.78 12.21
N ASN A 156 13.26 16.98 12.62
CA ASN A 156 11.93 17.17 13.21
C ASN A 156 10.81 16.96 12.17
N GLU A 157 10.96 17.48 10.95
CA GLU A 157 10.01 17.25 9.85
C GLU A 157 9.87 15.77 9.49
N VAL A 158 10.99 15.02 9.44
CA VAL A 158 10.99 13.56 9.26
C VAL A 158 10.20 12.86 10.35
N LEU A 159 10.44 13.23 11.62
CA LEU A 159 9.75 12.62 12.76
C LEU A 159 8.24 12.89 12.72
N GLU A 160 7.83 14.13 12.46
CA GLU A 160 6.41 14.47 12.38
C GLU A 160 5.74 13.80 11.17
N GLN A 161 6.39 13.80 10.02
CA GLN A 161 5.86 13.14 8.83
C GLN A 161 5.72 11.62 9.02
N ALA A 162 6.68 10.96 9.67
CA ALA A 162 6.57 9.54 9.98
C ALA A 162 5.36 9.26 10.89
N LYS A 163 5.15 10.07 11.92
CA LYS A 163 3.97 9.96 12.81
C LYS A 163 2.68 10.15 12.04
N GLU A 164 2.59 11.16 11.18
CA GLU A 164 1.41 11.42 10.36
C GLU A 164 1.10 10.26 9.42
N SER A 165 2.11 9.71 8.74
CA SER A 165 1.93 8.56 7.84
C SER A 165 1.51 7.28 8.58
N ILE A 166 2.04 7.03 9.78
CA ILE A 166 1.58 5.91 10.62
C ILE A 166 0.13 6.12 11.06
N ARG A 167 -0.24 7.34 11.50
CA ARG A 167 -1.63 7.66 11.88
C ARG A 167 -2.59 7.48 10.70
N ALA A 168 -2.21 7.94 9.50
CA ALA A 168 -3.02 7.74 8.29
C ALA A 168 -3.23 6.26 7.98
N ARG A 169 -2.22 5.40 8.20
CA ARG A 169 -2.33 3.95 8.01
C ARG A 169 -3.23 3.29 9.07
N ILE A 170 -3.13 3.70 10.33
CA ILE A 170 -4.02 3.22 11.40
C ILE A 170 -5.46 3.59 11.07
N GLN A 171 -5.71 4.86 10.75
CA GLN A 171 -7.03 5.34 10.35
C GLN A 171 -7.57 4.57 9.14
N PHE A 172 -6.74 4.30 8.12
CA PHE A 172 -7.15 3.50 6.97
C PHE A 172 -7.68 2.13 7.39
N TRP A 173 -6.95 1.40 8.24
CA TRP A 173 -7.37 0.06 8.68
C TRP A 173 -8.56 0.09 9.63
N ASP A 174 -8.67 1.10 10.50
CA ASP A 174 -9.84 1.30 11.36
C ASP A 174 -11.10 1.54 10.52
N GLU A 175 -11.02 2.42 9.52
CA GLU A 175 -12.15 2.72 8.63
C GLU A 175 -12.50 1.53 7.72
N VAL A 176 -11.52 0.75 7.26
CA VAL A 176 -11.78 -0.51 6.54
C VAL A 176 -12.51 -1.52 7.44
N LEU A 177 -12.09 -1.65 8.70
CA LEU A 177 -12.75 -2.54 9.66
C LEU A 177 -14.20 -2.09 9.92
N ASP A 178 -14.42 -0.79 10.09
CA ASP A 178 -15.76 -0.23 10.25
C ASP A 178 -16.66 -0.52 9.04
N GLU A 179 -16.14 -0.37 7.81
CA GLU A 179 -16.89 -0.67 6.60
C GLU A 179 -17.21 -2.16 6.48
N LEU A 180 -16.26 -3.04 6.78
CA LEU A 180 -16.50 -4.49 6.82
C LEU A 180 -17.55 -4.88 7.87
N ASN A 181 -17.54 -4.24 9.04
CA ASN A 181 -18.54 -4.45 10.06
C ASN A 181 -19.92 -3.95 9.62
N ARG A 182 -19.97 -2.84 8.87
CA ARG A 182 -21.19 -2.27 8.31
C ARG A 182 -21.79 -3.19 7.25
N ILE A 183 -20.98 -3.79 6.38
CA ILE A 183 -21.43 -4.80 5.39
C ILE A 183 -21.93 -6.08 6.07
N ARG A 184 -21.28 -6.49 7.17
CA ARG A 184 -21.66 -7.70 7.93
C ARG A 184 -22.92 -7.52 8.78
N MET A 185 -23.32 -6.28 9.06
CA MET A 185 -24.60 -5.95 9.70
C MET A 185 -25.61 -5.66 8.57
N PRO A 186 -26.54 -6.56 8.23
CA PRO A 186 -27.60 -6.20 7.29
C PRO A 186 -28.41 -5.06 7.92
N ASP A 187 -28.82 -4.08 7.10
CA ASP A 187 -29.72 -2.99 7.48
C ASP A 187 -30.74 -3.48 8.52
N SER A 188 -30.65 -2.97 9.75
CA SER A 188 -31.73 -3.17 10.72
C SER A 188 -32.87 -2.27 10.25
N PRO A 189 -33.96 -2.81 9.67
CA PRO A 189 -35.08 -1.97 9.33
C PRO A 189 -35.80 -1.72 10.64
N LEU A 190 -35.79 -0.46 11.06
CA LEU A 190 -36.89 0.22 11.73
C LEU A 190 -37.50 -0.48 12.94
N VAL A 191 -37.39 0.23 14.06
CA VAL A 191 -38.48 0.42 15.03
C VAL A 191 -39.84 0.24 14.34
N ALA A 192 -40.51 -0.88 14.62
CA ALA A 192 -41.94 -0.99 14.50
C ALA A 192 -42.49 -1.28 15.89
N SER A 193 -42.86 -0.19 16.56
CA SER A 193 -43.82 -0.19 17.64
C SER A 193 -45.08 -0.99 17.25
N ALA A 194 -45.45 -1.95 18.09
CA ALA A 194 -46.84 -2.29 18.44
C ALA A 194 -46.82 -3.03 19.78
#